data_AF-A0A8J1W4K8-F1
#
_entry.id   AF-A0A8J1W4K8-F1
#
_cell.length_a   1.000
_cell.length_b   1.000
_cell.length_c   1.000
_cell.angle_alpha   90.00
_cell.angle_beta   90.00
_cell.angle_gamma   90.00
#
_symmetry.space_group_name_H-M   'P 1'
#
loop_
_entity.id
_entity.type
_entity.pdbx_description
1 polymer ?
#
loop_
_entity_poly.entity_id
_entity_poly.type
_entity_poly.pdbx_seq_one_letter_code
_entity_poly.pdbx_strand_id
1 'polypeptide(L)'
;MALEDILKLSSQSAPSGMDAAAAMSGAAGGATASSGPSFSEKEGDFETMVADLRGVFMGWLRRSERQVQDARAELANAKKEFEDEKSRVWKEFMKEKQNEYDKLQAERRKNEAEIAAAIKQVAVEREDARTKIAEERAKLEDDREKNRRRLALERERLRQEAEVFEEERERIKDQVLASEEIVDLNVGGVTFETSKATLCKQPGSYLDALLSGREHVGRDRNGRIFIDRDSESFRTILNYLRGSTDSAVPLPSSAQESDSLVREANFYGVRFFPYPLVFAAGGHNGYEHLSAMEVLDVGNQCWRPCRAMRTERTYFASSTLSAKLYLMGGQNLEYKALNEVEVYDCLRDAWMPGPPLNVPRRNATASSVDGRIYVMGGFDGAQILSGVECYDPRMKSWMTCDPMLTPRSSPASCVHGGKIFVLGGTSGKRLKTVEFFEPKMNRWSAFDVDMIDVRSAGQAVTCMSQIYSLGGTDNSQTIHYSVESLDQETVTWMYNKSMQVSRMDFAATVISDSIMVGGGQSGDILASTEFYRPELDTWQVGPSMLTPRYGHQYLTVTL
;
A
#
# COMPACT_ATOMS: atom_id res chain seq x y z
N MET A 1 9.28 15.37 28.21
CA MET A 1 10.48 16.22 28.35
C MET A 1 10.14 17.46 29.19
N ALA A 2 10.02 17.29 30.50
CA ALA A 2 10.13 18.34 31.55
C ALA A 2 9.75 17.72 32.91
N LEU A 3 10.39 16.61 33.29
CA LEU A 3 10.18 15.96 34.59
C LEU A 3 11.43 15.24 35.12
N GLU A 4 12.62 15.64 34.65
CA GLU A 4 13.91 15.10 35.12
C GLU A 4 14.88 16.15 35.69
N ASP A 5 14.54 17.45 35.70
CA ASP A 5 15.50 18.53 36.07
C ASP A 5 15.34 19.13 37.48
N ILE A 6 14.56 18.55 38.39
CA ILE A 6 14.37 19.12 39.76
C ILE A 6 14.81 18.15 40.89
N LEU A 7 15.68 17.18 40.60
CA LEU A 7 16.21 16.25 41.63
C LEU A 7 17.74 16.09 41.63
N LYS A 8 18.50 17.16 41.33
CA LYS A 8 19.98 17.10 41.34
C LYS A 8 20.72 18.23 42.07
N LEU A 9 20.10 18.92 43.02
CA LEU A 9 20.79 19.94 43.84
C LEU A 9 20.48 19.83 45.33
N SER A 10 20.86 18.72 45.96
CA SER A 10 21.16 18.72 47.41
C SER A 10 22.07 17.55 47.81
N SER A 11 23.34 17.59 47.43
CA SER A 11 24.38 16.84 48.16
C SER A 11 25.76 17.38 47.80
N GLN A 12 26.59 17.54 48.83
CA GLN A 12 28.02 17.87 48.83
C GLN A 12 28.36 19.36 49.00
N SER A 13 28.66 19.76 50.23
CA SER A 13 30.02 20.22 50.57
C SER A 13 30.15 20.48 52.09
N ALA A 14 30.89 19.60 52.75
CA ALA A 14 31.84 19.98 53.79
C ALA A 14 33.23 19.74 53.17
N PRO A 15 34.28 20.53 53.47
CA PRO A 15 35.05 20.23 54.68
C PRO A 15 35.70 21.42 55.44
N SER A 16 35.91 21.14 56.72
CA SER A 16 36.91 21.56 57.73
C SER A 16 38.04 22.59 57.44
N GLY A 17 38.36 23.37 58.50
CA GLY A 17 39.75 23.63 58.93
C GLY A 17 39.98 24.91 59.77
N MET A 18 40.31 24.71 61.07
CA MET A 18 41.33 25.39 61.94
C MET A 18 41.34 26.94 62.01
N ASP A 19 41.52 27.68 63.11
CA ASP A 19 42.22 27.61 64.42
C ASP A 19 41.40 28.49 65.42
N ALA A 20 41.59 28.59 66.75
CA ALA A 20 42.73 28.45 67.62
C ALA A 20 42.27 28.25 69.08
N ALA A 21 43.05 27.50 69.86
CA ALA A 21 43.00 27.44 71.32
C ALA A 21 44.26 28.11 71.90
N ALA A 22 44.09 28.95 72.93
CA ALA A 22 45.04 29.33 73.99
C ALA A 22 44.45 30.57 74.70
N ALA A 23 44.47 30.79 76.02
CA ALA A 23 45.42 30.35 77.03
C ALA A 23 44.79 30.36 78.44
N MET A 24 45.23 29.43 79.29
CA MET A 24 45.27 29.62 80.74
C MET A 24 46.56 30.36 81.13
N SER A 25 46.53 31.20 82.17
CA SER A 25 47.46 31.17 83.33
C SER A 25 47.47 32.46 84.16
N GLY A 26 47.66 32.30 85.48
CA GLY A 26 48.16 33.30 86.44
C GLY A 26 47.09 34.23 87.04
N ALA A 27 47.04 34.51 88.35
CA ALA A 27 48.06 34.44 89.38
C ALA A 27 47.45 34.30 90.79
N ALA A 28 48.25 33.74 91.68
CA ALA A 28 48.04 33.55 93.11
C ALA A 28 48.41 34.80 93.94
N GLY A 29 47.95 34.85 95.19
CA GLY A 29 48.41 35.76 96.25
C GLY A 29 47.24 36.26 97.10
N GLY A 30 47.18 36.12 98.43
CA GLY A 30 48.17 35.67 99.40
C GLY A 30 47.49 35.28 100.71
N ALA A 31 48.23 34.52 101.49
CA ALA A 31 47.87 33.98 102.79
C ALA A 31 47.99 35.01 103.92
N THR A 32 47.20 34.82 104.98
CA THR A 32 47.68 34.97 106.36
C THR A 32 46.96 33.97 107.27
N ALA A 33 47.72 33.44 108.22
CA ALA A 33 47.42 32.27 109.03
C ALA A 33 47.16 32.63 110.51
N SER A 34 46.92 31.55 111.28
CA SER A 34 46.86 31.44 112.76
C SER A 34 45.45 31.64 113.35
N SER A 35 44.91 30.80 114.24
CA SER A 35 45.44 29.70 115.07
C SER A 35 44.23 28.90 115.63
N GLY A 36 44.36 27.59 115.87
CA GLY A 36 43.35 26.80 116.62
C GLY A 36 43.59 26.89 118.15
N PRO A 37 42.90 26.10 119.01
CA PRO A 37 41.86 25.09 118.74
C PRO A 37 40.64 25.14 119.72
N SER A 38 39.56 24.40 119.46
CA SER A 38 38.90 23.48 120.42
C SER A 38 37.62 22.88 119.84
N PHE A 39 37.27 21.70 120.35
CA PHE A 39 36.43 20.69 119.72
C PHE A 39 35.22 20.45 120.65
N SER A 40 34.13 21.21 120.49
CA SER A 40 32.86 20.90 121.21
C SER A 40 31.57 21.54 120.67
N GLU A 41 31.53 22.11 119.47
CA GLU A 41 30.29 22.76 118.93
C GLU A 41 29.92 22.24 117.52
N LYS A 42 30.03 20.92 117.26
CA LYS A 42 29.95 20.35 115.90
C LYS A 42 28.59 19.77 115.44
N GLU A 43 27.50 19.94 116.19
CA GLU A 43 26.17 19.47 115.73
C GLU A 43 25.23 20.62 115.34
N GLY A 44 25.30 21.79 115.99
CA GLY A 44 24.45 22.94 115.67
C GLY A 44 24.78 23.59 114.33
N ASP A 45 26.05 23.82 114.02
CA ASP A 45 26.48 24.55 112.81
C ASP A 45 26.31 23.77 111.50
N PHE A 46 26.30 22.43 111.55
CA PHE A 46 26.09 21.60 110.37
C PHE A 46 24.62 21.59 109.93
N GLU A 47 23.67 21.59 110.87
CA GLU A 47 22.24 21.71 110.56
C GLU A 47 21.88 23.08 109.98
N THR A 48 22.51 24.17 110.46
CA THR A 48 22.30 25.52 109.91
C THR A 48 22.84 25.64 108.49
N MET A 49 24.03 25.10 108.20
CA MET A 49 24.58 25.08 106.84
C MET A 49 23.76 24.23 105.86
N VAL A 50 23.23 23.08 106.31
CA VAL A 50 22.35 22.23 105.48
C VAL A 50 21.00 22.90 105.24
N ALA A 51 20.45 23.61 106.24
CA ALA A 51 19.24 24.41 106.09
C ALA A 51 19.43 25.56 105.09
N ASP A 52 20.56 26.26 105.14
CA ASP A 52 20.90 27.33 104.19
C ASP A 52 21.14 26.81 102.77
N LEU A 53 21.86 25.69 102.62
CA LEU A 53 22.04 25.04 101.31
C LEU A 53 20.71 24.56 100.72
N ARG A 54 19.82 24.02 101.55
CA ARG A 54 18.46 23.62 101.14
C ARG A 54 17.61 24.83 100.77
N GLY A 55 17.78 25.96 101.49
CA GLY A 55 17.14 27.24 101.16
C GLY A 55 17.62 27.81 99.82
N VAL A 56 18.93 27.79 99.55
CA VAL A 56 19.52 28.23 98.29
C VAL A 56 19.11 27.30 97.13
N PHE A 57 19.12 25.98 97.34
CA PHE A 57 18.69 25.02 96.33
C PHE A 57 17.20 25.12 96.03
N MET A 58 16.34 25.25 97.04
CA MET A 58 14.89 25.45 96.83
C MET A 58 14.60 26.82 96.20
N GLY A 59 15.38 27.85 96.52
CA GLY A 59 15.32 29.17 95.88
C GLY A 59 15.82 29.16 94.44
N TRP A 60 16.80 28.32 94.10
CA TRP A 60 17.23 28.08 92.73
C TRP A 60 16.18 27.27 91.96
N LEU A 61 15.66 26.19 92.54
CA LEU A 61 14.63 25.33 91.94
C LEU A 61 13.37 26.13 91.59
N ARG A 62 12.88 26.98 92.51
CA ARG A 62 11.73 27.86 92.23
C ARG A 62 12.01 28.90 91.14
N ARG A 63 13.26 29.37 91.01
CA ARG A 63 13.67 30.31 89.95
C ARG A 63 13.76 29.61 88.60
N SER A 64 14.35 28.42 88.54
CA SER A 64 14.41 27.61 87.33
C SER A 64 13.03 27.12 86.89
N GLU A 65 12.16 26.75 87.84
CA GLU A 65 10.77 26.40 87.55
C GLU A 65 10.00 27.58 86.95
N ARG A 66 10.18 28.80 87.49
CA ARG A 66 9.62 30.02 86.86
C ARG A 66 10.21 30.28 85.48
N GLN A 67 11.53 30.19 85.30
CA GLN A 67 12.14 30.37 83.97
C GLN A 67 11.58 29.40 82.93
N VAL A 68 11.35 28.14 83.31
CA VAL A 68 10.75 27.15 82.40
C VAL A 68 9.27 27.46 82.14
N GLN A 69 8.52 27.93 83.14
CA GLN A 69 7.13 28.36 82.96
C GLN A 69 7.02 29.59 82.06
N ASP A 70 7.87 30.59 82.25
CA ASP A 70 7.93 31.81 81.44
C ASP A 70 8.33 31.47 80.00
N ALA A 71 9.37 30.66 79.79
CA ALA A 71 9.78 30.20 78.47
C ALA A 71 8.68 29.38 77.77
N ARG A 72 7.91 28.57 78.51
CA ARG A 72 6.77 27.83 77.98
C ARG A 72 5.63 28.77 77.57
N ALA A 73 5.39 29.84 78.32
CA ALA A 73 4.40 30.86 77.99
C ALA A 73 4.81 31.67 76.75
N GLU A 74 6.08 32.05 76.64
CA GLU A 74 6.63 32.70 75.44
C GLU A 74 6.51 31.83 74.20
N LEU A 75 6.86 30.54 74.31
CA LEU A 75 6.73 29.59 73.20
C LEU A 75 5.27 29.39 72.78
N ALA A 76 4.33 29.40 73.72
CA ALA A 76 2.91 29.29 73.44
C ALA A 76 2.37 30.53 72.70
N ASN A 77 2.82 31.73 73.08
CA ASN A 77 2.47 32.97 72.38
C ASN A 77 3.09 33.01 70.98
N ALA A 78 4.36 32.66 70.82
CA ALA A 78 5.02 32.59 69.52
C ALA A 78 4.35 31.57 68.58
N LYS A 79 3.91 30.41 69.11
CA LYS A 79 3.16 29.43 68.35
C LYS A 79 1.82 30.00 67.86
N LYS A 80 1.11 30.73 68.71
CA LYS A 80 -0.17 31.35 68.36
C LYS A 80 0.01 32.42 67.28
N GLU A 81 1.00 33.29 67.43
CA GLU A 81 1.33 34.30 66.41
C GLU A 81 1.69 33.66 65.07
N PHE A 82 2.44 32.56 65.07
CA PHE A 82 2.76 31.82 63.86
C PHE A 82 1.52 31.18 63.20
N GLU A 83 0.60 30.61 63.99
CA GLU A 83 -0.65 30.04 63.47
C GLU A 83 -1.58 31.11 62.89
N ASP A 84 -1.64 32.29 63.51
CA ASP A 84 -2.40 33.43 63.02
C ASP A 84 -1.80 33.98 61.71
N GLU A 85 -0.47 34.12 61.64
CA GLU A 85 0.23 34.60 60.45
C GLU A 85 0.13 33.60 59.28
N LYS A 86 0.28 32.30 59.57
CA LYS A 86 0.03 31.23 58.59
C LYS A 86 -1.38 31.31 58.02
N SER A 87 -2.37 31.57 58.87
CA SER A 87 -3.77 31.69 58.45
C SER A 87 -4.01 32.94 57.61
N ARG A 88 -3.31 34.04 57.89
CA ARG A 88 -3.36 35.28 57.10
C ARG A 88 -2.78 35.06 55.70
N VAL A 89 -1.56 34.53 55.61
CA VAL A 89 -0.87 34.25 54.34
C VAL A 89 -1.66 33.27 53.49
N TRP A 90 -2.26 32.23 54.10
CA TRP A 90 -3.10 31.28 53.38
C TRP A 90 -4.33 31.93 52.75
N LYS A 91 -4.99 32.86 53.45
CA LYS A 91 -6.13 33.60 52.90
C LYS A 91 -5.73 34.51 51.74
N GLU A 92 -4.58 35.19 51.84
CA GLU A 92 -4.03 36.02 50.76
C GLU A 92 -3.70 35.17 49.52
N PHE A 93 -3.04 34.03 49.70
CA PHE A 93 -2.73 33.10 48.62
C PHE A 93 -3.99 32.57 47.92
N MET A 94 -5.02 32.16 48.67
CA MET A 94 -6.28 31.68 48.10
C MET A 94 -7.01 32.79 47.32
N LYS A 95 -6.97 34.03 47.80
CA LYS A 95 -7.55 35.18 47.10
C LYS A 95 -6.82 35.49 45.80
N GLU A 96 -5.49 35.43 45.80
CA GLU A 96 -4.68 35.63 44.59
C GLU A 96 -4.94 34.54 43.55
N LYS A 97 -5.02 33.27 43.98
CA LYS A 97 -5.37 32.15 43.10
C LYS A 97 -6.78 32.27 42.50
N GLN A 98 -7.75 32.74 43.29
CA GLN A 98 -9.10 32.99 42.77
C GLN A 98 -9.09 34.10 41.71
N ASN A 99 -8.36 35.20 41.95
CA ASN A 99 -8.24 36.28 40.99
C ASN A 99 -7.55 35.84 39.68
N GLU A 100 -6.51 35.01 39.75
CA GLU A 100 -5.88 34.42 38.56
C GLU A 100 -6.86 33.53 37.79
N TYR A 101 -7.61 32.69 38.50
CA TYR A 101 -8.62 31.82 37.90
C TYR A 101 -9.70 32.61 37.16
N ASP A 102 -10.21 33.68 37.78
CA ASP A 102 -11.25 34.53 37.20
C ASP A 102 -10.74 35.30 35.96
N LYS A 103 -9.48 35.74 35.97
CA LYS A 103 -8.82 36.35 34.78
C LYS A 103 -8.72 35.36 33.62
N LEU A 104 -8.26 34.13 33.89
CA LEU A 104 -8.14 33.07 32.90
C LEU A 104 -9.50 32.68 32.29
N GLN A 105 -10.55 32.66 33.11
CA GLN A 105 -11.92 32.43 32.65
C GLN A 105 -12.43 33.57 31.75
N ALA A 106 -12.13 34.82 32.10
CA ALA A 106 -12.50 35.98 31.28
C ALA A 106 -11.80 35.98 29.91
N GLU A 107 -10.50 35.64 29.87
CA GLU A 107 -9.75 35.50 28.61
C GLU A 107 -10.29 34.37 27.73
N ARG A 108 -10.62 33.21 28.32
CA ARG A 108 -11.23 32.10 27.57
C ARG A 108 -12.55 32.50 26.92
N ARG A 109 -13.43 33.18 27.66
CA ARG A 109 -14.72 33.67 27.11
C ARG A 109 -14.52 34.67 25.97
N LYS A 110 -13.51 35.54 26.07
CA LYS A 110 -13.18 36.48 25.00
C LYS A 110 -12.68 35.76 23.74
N ASN A 111 -11.77 34.81 23.90
CA ASN A 111 -11.23 34.02 22.78
C ASN A 111 -12.32 33.15 22.12
N GLU A 112 -13.21 32.54 22.90
CA GLU A 112 -14.36 31.79 22.37
C GLU A 112 -15.31 32.68 21.56
N ALA A 113 -15.55 33.92 22.01
CA ALA A 113 -16.37 34.88 21.26
C ALA A 113 -15.70 35.33 19.96
N GLU A 114 -14.39 35.55 19.95
CA GLU A 114 -13.62 35.90 18.74
C GLU A 114 -13.61 34.75 17.73
N ILE A 115 -13.42 33.50 18.19
CA ILE A 115 -13.48 32.30 17.34
C ILE A 115 -14.89 32.13 16.76
N ALA A 116 -15.95 32.32 17.55
CA ALA A 116 -17.32 32.22 17.08
C ALA A 116 -17.64 33.28 16.01
N ALA A 117 -17.12 34.51 16.15
CA ALA A 117 -17.25 35.56 15.16
C ALA A 117 -16.53 35.20 13.84
N ALA A 118 -15.30 34.66 13.93
CA ALA A 118 -14.54 34.22 12.76
C ALA A 118 -15.24 33.07 12.01
N ILE A 119 -15.80 32.09 12.73
CA ILE A 119 -16.56 30.98 12.12
C ILE A 119 -17.78 31.51 11.36
N LYS A 120 -18.48 32.50 11.92
CA LYS A 120 -19.64 33.12 11.26
C LYS A 120 -19.25 33.86 9.97
N GLN A 121 -18.11 34.55 9.97
CA GLN A 121 -17.60 35.23 8.78
C GLN A 121 -17.22 34.22 7.67
N VAL A 122 -16.51 33.15 8.02
CA VAL A 122 -16.16 32.08 7.07
C VAL A 122 -17.41 31.38 6.50
N ALA A 123 -18.47 31.24 7.28
CA ALA A 123 -19.73 30.68 6.81
C ALA A 123 -20.39 31.55 5.73
N VAL A 124 -20.40 32.88 5.91
CA VAL A 124 -20.93 33.84 4.93
C VAL A 124 -20.09 33.81 3.65
N GLU A 125 -18.76 33.85 3.76
CA GLU A 125 -17.85 33.79 2.61
C GLU A 125 -18.00 32.46 1.84
N ARG A 126 -18.24 31.35 2.54
CA ARG A 126 -18.52 30.04 1.91
C ARG A 126 -19.85 30.01 1.16
N GLU A 127 -20.88 30.68 1.68
CA GLU A 127 -22.19 30.74 1.04
C GLU A 127 -22.16 31.60 -0.23
N ASP A 128 -21.47 32.76 -0.17
CA ASP A 128 -21.22 33.61 -1.34
C ASP A 128 -20.33 32.93 -2.40
N ALA A 129 -19.36 32.11 -1.98
CA ALA A 129 -18.58 31.30 -2.92
C ALA A 129 -19.43 30.19 -3.56
N ARG A 130 -20.33 29.56 -2.79
CA ARG A 130 -21.24 28.53 -3.29
C ARG A 130 -22.22 29.08 -4.33
N THR A 131 -22.78 30.26 -4.11
CA THR A 131 -23.70 30.89 -5.06
C THR A 131 -22.99 31.23 -6.38
N LYS A 132 -21.78 31.81 -6.32
CA LYS A 132 -20.97 32.06 -7.52
C LYS A 132 -20.63 30.78 -8.30
N ILE A 133 -20.22 29.72 -7.60
CA ILE A 133 -19.92 28.42 -8.22
C ILE A 133 -21.18 27.82 -8.86
N ALA A 134 -22.34 27.96 -8.21
CA ALA A 134 -23.61 27.48 -8.76
C ALA A 134 -24.01 28.24 -10.04
N GLU A 135 -23.82 29.56 -10.08
CA GLU A 135 -24.08 30.38 -11.27
C GLU A 135 -23.13 30.03 -12.43
N GLU A 136 -21.83 29.89 -12.16
CA GLU A 136 -20.85 29.46 -13.17
C GLU A 136 -21.14 28.03 -13.68
N ARG A 137 -21.53 27.12 -12.80
CA ARG A 137 -21.91 25.76 -13.15
C ARG A 137 -23.16 25.73 -14.03
N ALA A 138 -24.17 26.53 -13.72
CA ALA A 138 -25.38 26.64 -14.54
C ALA A 138 -25.06 27.15 -15.96
N LYS A 139 -24.15 28.14 -16.07
CA LYS A 139 -23.66 28.65 -17.36
C LYS A 139 -22.90 27.58 -18.15
N LEU A 140 -22.02 26.82 -17.49
CA LEU A 140 -21.30 25.71 -18.10
C LEU A 140 -22.22 24.56 -18.53
N GLU A 141 -23.28 24.27 -17.78
CA GLU A 141 -24.28 23.26 -18.15
C GLU A 141 -25.08 23.68 -19.40
N ASP A 142 -25.47 24.95 -19.51
CA ASP A 142 -26.12 25.49 -20.72
C ASP A 142 -25.19 25.44 -21.95
N ASP A 143 -23.93 25.84 -21.80
CA ASP A 143 -22.93 25.76 -22.87
C ASP A 143 -22.65 24.29 -23.28
N ARG A 144 -22.61 23.39 -22.30
CA ARG A 144 -22.47 21.94 -22.53
C ARG A 144 -23.68 21.37 -23.26
N GLU A 145 -24.89 21.82 -22.95
CA GLU A 145 -26.10 21.36 -23.64
C GLU A 145 -26.17 21.88 -25.07
N LYS A 146 -25.78 23.13 -25.31
CA LYS A 146 -25.62 23.71 -26.66
C LYS A 146 -24.59 22.95 -27.47
N ASN A 147 -23.43 22.66 -26.90
CA ASN A 147 -22.41 21.84 -27.54
C ASN A 147 -22.89 20.41 -27.80
N ARG A 148 -23.63 19.80 -26.86
CA ARG A 148 -24.22 18.46 -27.05
C ARG A 148 -25.20 18.44 -28.22
N ARG A 149 -26.04 19.47 -28.37
CA ARG A 149 -26.95 19.59 -29.52
C ARG A 149 -26.19 19.77 -30.84
N ARG A 150 -25.12 20.57 -30.85
CA ARG A 150 -24.26 20.74 -32.02
C ARG A 150 -23.56 19.44 -32.42
N LEU A 151 -22.96 18.75 -31.45
CA LEU A 151 -22.31 17.44 -31.64
C LEU A 151 -23.32 16.36 -32.04
N ALA A 152 -24.56 16.38 -31.55
CA ALA A 152 -25.59 15.44 -31.96
C ALA A 152 -25.97 15.64 -33.45
N LEU A 153 -26.11 16.88 -33.90
CA LEU A 153 -26.36 17.21 -35.30
C LEU A 153 -25.17 16.82 -36.19
N GLU A 154 -23.95 17.10 -35.75
CA GLU A 154 -22.73 16.73 -36.46
C GLU A 154 -22.52 15.21 -36.51
N ARG A 155 -22.83 14.50 -35.42
CA ARG A 155 -22.81 13.03 -35.35
C ARG A 155 -23.85 12.42 -36.26
N GLU A 156 -25.06 12.97 -36.34
CA GLU A 156 -26.09 12.46 -37.24
C GLU A 156 -25.71 12.71 -38.71
N ARG A 157 -25.12 13.86 -39.01
CA ARG A 157 -24.55 14.14 -40.34
C ARG A 157 -23.43 13.16 -40.70
N LEU A 158 -22.46 12.95 -39.81
CA LEU A 158 -21.38 11.98 -40.02
C LEU A 158 -21.90 10.54 -40.10
N ARG A 159 -22.98 10.23 -39.39
CA ARG A 159 -23.64 8.92 -39.48
C ARG A 159 -24.27 8.72 -40.85
N GLN A 160 -24.96 9.72 -41.39
CA GLN A 160 -25.50 9.67 -42.76
C GLN A 160 -24.38 9.57 -43.80
N GLU A 161 -23.30 10.33 -43.64
CA GLU A 161 -22.13 10.23 -44.53
C GLU A 161 -21.45 8.85 -44.42
N ALA A 162 -21.36 8.28 -43.21
CA ALA A 162 -20.83 6.93 -42.98
C ALA A 162 -21.73 5.84 -43.55
N GLU A 163 -23.05 5.96 -43.43
CA GLU A 163 -24.03 5.00 -43.95
C GLU A 163 -23.98 4.96 -45.49
N VAL A 164 -23.87 6.14 -46.14
CA VAL A 164 -23.62 6.24 -47.59
C VAL A 164 -22.27 5.62 -47.97
N PHE A 165 -21.22 5.89 -47.20
CA PHE A 165 -19.91 5.29 -47.44
C PHE A 165 -19.90 3.77 -47.20
N GLU A 166 -20.75 3.27 -46.30
CA GLU A 166 -20.90 1.86 -45.97
C GLU A 166 -21.70 1.14 -47.06
N GLU A 167 -22.74 1.76 -47.61
CA GLU A 167 -23.43 1.29 -48.82
C GLU A 167 -22.50 1.25 -50.03
N GLU A 168 -21.60 2.23 -50.17
CA GLU A 168 -20.60 2.27 -51.23
C GLU A 168 -19.49 1.24 -50.99
N ARG A 169 -19.09 0.99 -49.73
CA ARG A 169 -18.17 -0.09 -49.32
C ARG A 169 -18.78 -1.46 -49.54
N GLU A 170 -20.07 -1.67 -49.26
CA GLU A 170 -20.75 -2.93 -49.52
C GLU A 170 -20.91 -3.16 -51.04
N ARG A 171 -21.16 -2.12 -51.85
CA ARG A 171 -21.09 -2.23 -53.31
C ARG A 171 -19.69 -2.61 -53.81
N ILE A 172 -18.64 -2.02 -53.25
CA ILE A 172 -17.25 -2.36 -53.59
C ILE A 172 -16.90 -3.77 -53.10
N LYS A 173 -17.35 -4.18 -51.91
CA LYS A 173 -17.21 -5.55 -51.41
C LYS A 173 -17.91 -6.55 -52.30
N ASP A 174 -19.14 -6.28 -52.74
CA ASP A 174 -19.89 -7.15 -53.66
C ASP A 174 -19.19 -7.25 -55.02
N GLN A 175 -18.53 -6.17 -55.47
CA GLN A 175 -17.72 -6.16 -56.68
C GLN A 175 -16.37 -6.88 -56.52
N VAL A 176 -15.80 -6.90 -55.31
CA VAL A 176 -14.55 -7.60 -54.96
C VAL A 176 -14.80 -9.09 -54.66
N LEU A 177 -15.92 -9.45 -54.03
CA LEU A 177 -16.37 -10.82 -53.77
C LEU A 177 -16.50 -11.63 -55.07
N ALA A 178 -16.83 -10.96 -56.18
CA ALA A 178 -16.92 -11.58 -57.50
C ALA A 178 -15.55 -12.00 -58.10
N SER A 179 -14.42 -11.67 -57.44
CA SER A 179 -13.06 -11.95 -57.92
C SER A 179 -12.21 -12.83 -56.99
N GLU A 180 -12.80 -13.41 -55.93
CA GLU A 180 -12.04 -14.17 -54.94
C GLU A 180 -11.50 -15.50 -55.50
N GLU A 181 -10.18 -15.63 -55.52
CA GLU A 181 -9.46 -16.88 -55.77
C GLU A 181 -9.82 -17.87 -54.64
N ILE A 182 -10.60 -18.89 -54.98
CA ILE A 182 -10.96 -19.99 -54.06
C ILE A 182 -9.72 -20.84 -53.81
N VAL A 183 -9.48 -21.18 -52.54
CA VAL A 183 -8.34 -21.98 -52.09
C VAL A 183 -8.85 -23.25 -51.42
N ASP A 184 -8.37 -24.39 -51.90
CA ASP A 184 -8.54 -25.69 -51.26
C ASP A 184 -7.35 -26.00 -50.35
N LEU A 185 -7.66 -26.27 -49.07
CA LEU A 185 -6.68 -26.72 -48.09
C LEU A 185 -7.04 -28.11 -47.58
N ASN A 186 -6.03 -28.90 -47.26
CA ASN A 186 -6.15 -30.19 -46.62
C ASN A 186 -5.53 -30.08 -45.22
N VAL A 187 -6.36 -30.10 -44.18
CA VAL A 187 -5.90 -30.03 -42.78
C VAL A 187 -6.21 -31.35 -42.11
N GLY A 188 -5.18 -32.08 -41.69
CA GLY A 188 -5.34 -33.38 -41.00
C GLY A 188 -6.04 -34.46 -41.84
N GLY A 189 -6.03 -34.35 -43.18
CA GLY A 189 -6.73 -35.25 -44.09
C GLY A 189 -8.14 -34.79 -44.48
N VAL A 190 -8.65 -33.70 -43.89
CA VAL A 190 -9.96 -33.11 -44.20
C VAL A 190 -9.78 -31.92 -45.12
N THR A 191 -10.60 -31.84 -46.17
CA THR A 191 -10.51 -30.80 -47.19
C THR A 191 -11.45 -29.64 -46.87
N PHE A 192 -10.93 -28.43 -46.86
CA PHE A 192 -11.64 -27.18 -46.62
C PHE A 192 -11.53 -26.27 -47.84
N GLU A 193 -12.68 -25.86 -48.35
CA GLU A 193 -12.79 -24.87 -49.43
C GLU A 193 -13.12 -23.50 -48.81
N THR A 194 -12.32 -22.49 -49.12
CA THR A 194 -12.52 -21.13 -48.60
C THR A 194 -11.86 -20.10 -49.52
N SER A 195 -12.21 -18.83 -49.36
CA SER A 195 -11.54 -17.77 -50.10
C SER A 195 -10.23 -17.33 -49.50
N LYS A 196 -9.32 -16.85 -50.36
CA LYS A 196 -8.07 -16.21 -49.94
C LYS A 196 -8.29 -15.04 -48.98
N ALA A 197 -9.34 -14.23 -49.20
CA ALA A 197 -9.66 -13.09 -48.34
C ALA A 197 -9.99 -13.51 -46.90
N THR A 198 -10.69 -14.63 -46.73
CA THR A 198 -11.02 -15.18 -45.40
C THR A 198 -9.76 -15.56 -44.62
N LEU A 199 -8.80 -16.21 -45.27
CA LEU A 199 -7.57 -16.68 -44.64
C LEU A 199 -6.56 -15.55 -44.39
N CYS A 200 -6.57 -14.51 -45.22
CA CYS A 200 -5.72 -13.33 -45.09
C CYS A 200 -6.37 -12.19 -44.27
N LYS A 201 -7.50 -12.43 -43.60
CA LYS A 201 -8.23 -11.41 -42.84
C LYS A 201 -7.41 -10.82 -41.67
N GLN A 202 -6.48 -11.60 -41.13
CA GLN A 202 -5.55 -11.16 -40.09
C GLN A 202 -4.12 -11.13 -40.64
N PRO A 203 -3.60 -9.94 -40.98
CA PRO A 203 -2.25 -9.78 -41.51
C PRO A 203 -1.19 -10.29 -40.54
N GLY A 204 -0.18 -10.99 -41.05
CA GLY A 204 0.91 -11.54 -40.23
C GLY A 204 0.57 -12.84 -39.50
N SER A 205 -0.64 -13.37 -39.67
CA SER A 205 -0.97 -14.74 -39.26
C SER A 205 -0.21 -15.76 -40.13
N TYR A 206 -0.07 -17.00 -39.64
CA TYR A 206 0.55 -18.07 -40.41
C TYR A 206 -0.25 -18.36 -41.68
N LEU A 207 -1.58 -18.25 -41.63
CA LEU A 207 -2.48 -18.43 -42.78
C LEU A 207 -2.24 -17.38 -43.87
N ASP A 208 -1.97 -16.13 -43.48
CA ASP A 208 -1.59 -15.05 -44.41
C ASP A 208 -0.18 -15.28 -45.00
N ALA A 209 0.78 -15.74 -44.19
CA ALA A 209 2.13 -16.08 -44.64
C ALA A 209 2.15 -17.25 -45.65
N LEU A 210 1.27 -18.24 -45.43
CA LEU A 210 1.05 -19.41 -46.29
C LEU A 210 0.66 -19.01 -47.72
N LEU A 211 -0.29 -18.08 -47.86
CA LEU A 211 -0.85 -17.68 -49.16
C LEU A 211 -0.08 -16.55 -49.84
N SER A 212 0.72 -15.80 -49.08
CA SER A 212 1.64 -14.79 -49.62
C SER A 212 2.95 -15.38 -50.16
N GLY A 213 3.15 -16.71 -50.04
CA GLY A 213 4.33 -17.41 -50.55
C GLY A 213 5.61 -17.18 -49.74
N ARG A 214 5.49 -16.66 -48.52
CA ARG A 214 6.62 -16.40 -47.62
C ARG A 214 7.09 -17.66 -46.88
N GLU A 215 6.23 -18.67 -46.79
CA GLU A 215 6.47 -19.95 -46.13
C GLU A 215 6.45 -21.11 -47.15
N HIS A 216 7.29 -22.13 -46.95
CA HIS A 216 7.33 -23.30 -47.81
C HIS A 216 6.32 -24.35 -47.32
N VAL A 217 5.40 -24.75 -48.18
CA VAL A 217 4.20 -25.51 -47.77
C VAL A 217 4.19 -26.87 -48.45
N GLY A 218 4.04 -27.92 -47.65
CA GLY A 218 3.81 -29.27 -48.16
C GLY A 218 2.50 -29.32 -48.94
N ARG A 219 2.50 -29.99 -50.09
CA ARG A 219 1.29 -30.23 -50.87
C ARG A 219 0.84 -31.68 -50.74
N ASP A 220 -0.46 -31.91 -50.74
CA ASP A 220 -1.00 -33.26 -50.80
C ASP A 220 -0.86 -33.85 -52.22
N ARG A 221 -1.29 -35.11 -52.38
CA ARG A 221 -1.24 -35.82 -53.67
C ARG A 221 -2.06 -35.14 -54.78
N ASN A 222 -3.01 -34.27 -54.41
CA ASN A 222 -3.86 -33.52 -55.32
C ASN A 222 -3.34 -32.10 -55.57
N GLY A 223 -2.15 -31.75 -55.05
CA GLY A 223 -1.52 -30.44 -55.22
C GLY A 223 -2.10 -29.33 -54.33
N ARG A 224 -2.96 -29.69 -53.36
CA ARG A 224 -3.56 -28.76 -52.38
C ARG A 224 -2.58 -28.47 -51.26
N ILE A 225 -2.75 -27.33 -50.59
CA ILE A 225 -1.98 -27.02 -49.38
C ILE A 225 -2.28 -28.07 -48.32
N PHE A 226 -1.25 -28.69 -47.74
CA PHE A 226 -1.39 -29.69 -46.68
C PHE A 226 -0.85 -29.16 -45.35
N ILE A 227 -1.67 -29.27 -44.31
CA ILE A 227 -1.33 -28.88 -42.93
C ILE A 227 -1.62 -30.07 -42.02
N ASP A 228 -0.58 -30.66 -41.43
CA ASP A 228 -0.72 -31.82 -40.54
C ASP A 228 -1.11 -31.39 -39.11
N ARG A 229 -2.36 -30.93 -38.95
CA ARG A 229 -2.93 -30.41 -37.69
C ARG A 229 -4.36 -30.91 -37.50
N ASP A 230 -4.93 -30.61 -36.33
CA ASP A 230 -6.29 -31.02 -35.95
C ASP A 230 -7.36 -30.33 -36.83
N SER A 231 -8.12 -31.12 -37.58
CA SER A 231 -9.13 -30.63 -38.51
C SER A 231 -10.33 -29.99 -37.80
N GLU A 232 -10.68 -30.45 -36.61
CA GLU A 232 -11.84 -29.95 -35.86
C GLU A 232 -11.59 -28.54 -35.29
N SER A 233 -10.44 -28.34 -34.66
CA SER A 233 -10.01 -27.03 -34.19
C SER A 233 -9.85 -26.05 -35.36
N PHE A 234 -9.28 -26.49 -36.48
CA PHE A 234 -9.19 -25.68 -37.68
C PHE A 234 -10.57 -25.31 -38.24
N ARG A 235 -11.54 -26.24 -38.24
CA ARG A 235 -12.93 -25.97 -38.64
C ARG A 235 -13.55 -24.85 -37.82
N THR A 236 -13.32 -24.86 -36.50
CA THR A 236 -13.79 -23.80 -35.60
C THR A 236 -13.13 -22.45 -35.89
N ILE A 237 -11.80 -22.43 -36.09
CA ILE A 237 -11.06 -21.22 -36.46
C ILE A 237 -11.53 -20.68 -37.82
N LEU A 238 -11.72 -21.55 -38.80
CA LEU A 238 -12.18 -21.15 -40.13
C LEU A 238 -13.59 -20.57 -40.08
N ASN A 239 -14.50 -21.16 -39.29
CA ASN A 239 -15.83 -20.61 -39.09
C ASN A 239 -15.80 -19.22 -38.44
N TYR A 240 -14.90 -19.01 -37.48
CA TYR A 240 -14.66 -17.69 -36.90
C TYR A 240 -14.16 -16.68 -37.95
N LEU A 241 -13.19 -17.06 -38.79
CA LEU A 241 -12.66 -16.18 -39.83
C LEU A 241 -13.71 -15.83 -40.90
N ARG A 242 -14.58 -16.78 -41.25
CA ARG A 242 -15.70 -16.61 -42.21
C ARG A 242 -16.75 -15.64 -41.71
N GLY A 243 -16.97 -15.57 -40.40
CA GLY A 243 -17.96 -14.66 -39.84
C GLY A 243 -17.59 -13.19 -40.06
N SER A 244 -18.59 -12.30 -40.05
CA SER A 244 -18.34 -10.85 -40.01
C SER A 244 -17.59 -10.48 -38.73
N THR A 245 -17.10 -9.25 -38.60
CA THR A 245 -16.40 -8.75 -37.39
C THR A 245 -17.19 -8.91 -36.08
N ASP A 246 -18.50 -9.20 -36.15
CA ASP A 246 -19.39 -9.50 -35.02
C ASP A 246 -19.67 -11.01 -34.83
N SER A 247 -18.93 -11.89 -35.52
CA SER A 247 -19.11 -13.34 -35.36
C SER A 247 -18.82 -13.74 -33.93
N ALA A 248 -19.74 -14.50 -33.34
CA ALA A 248 -19.63 -14.97 -31.98
C ALA A 248 -18.29 -15.70 -31.80
N VAL A 249 -17.51 -15.25 -30.81
CA VAL A 249 -16.29 -15.91 -30.36
C VAL A 249 -16.59 -17.40 -30.15
N PRO A 250 -15.73 -18.32 -30.62
CA PRO A 250 -15.95 -19.73 -30.40
C PRO A 250 -16.19 -20.05 -28.92
N LEU A 251 -17.19 -20.89 -28.65
CA LEU A 251 -17.57 -21.34 -27.31
C LEU A 251 -17.26 -22.83 -27.17
N PRO A 252 -16.06 -23.20 -26.69
CA PRO A 252 -15.70 -24.60 -26.49
C PRO A 252 -16.62 -25.29 -25.49
N SER A 253 -17.00 -26.53 -25.76
CA SER A 253 -17.88 -27.33 -24.90
C SER A 253 -17.17 -27.81 -23.62
N SER A 254 -15.84 -27.97 -23.67
CA SER A 254 -15.03 -28.49 -22.57
C SER A 254 -13.73 -27.69 -22.38
N ALA A 255 -13.14 -27.79 -21.18
CA ALA A 255 -11.86 -27.15 -20.87
C ALA A 255 -10.72 -27.67 -21.77
N GLN A 256 -10.75 -28.96 -22.14
CA GLN A 256 -9.76 -29.57 -23.02
C GLN A 256 -9.88 -29.04 -24.46
N GLU A 257 -11.11 -28.86 -24.94
CA GLU A 257 -11.37 -28.25 -26.25
C GLU A 257 -10.92 -26.79 -26.27
N SER A 258 -11.17 -26.03 -25.19
CA SER A 258 -10.65 -24.66 -25.03
C SER A 258 -9.11 -24.64 -25.11
N ASP A 259 -8.44 -25.54 -24.38
CA ASP A 259 -6.97 -25.66 -24.42
C ASP A 259 -6.43 -26.03 -25.81
N SER A 260 -7.12 -26.92 -26.54
CA SER A 260 -6.74 -27.27 -27.91
C SER A 260 -6.96 -26.10 -28.87
N LEU A 261 -8.11 -25.42 -28.77
CA LEU A 261 -8.44 -24.29 -29.64
C LEU A 261 -7.48 -23.13 -29.47
N VAL A 262 -7.12 -22.76 -28.23
CA VAL A 262 -6.12 -21.72 -27.96
C VAL A 262 -4.74 -22.11 -28.51
N ARG A 263 -4.35 -23.38 -28.39
CA ARG A 263 -3.08 -23.86 -28.96
C ARG A 263 -3.07 -23.78 -30.49
N GLU A 264 -4.15 -24.18 -31.15
CA GLU A 264 -4.25 -24.08 -32.60
C GLU A 264 -4.35 -22.61 -33.07
N ALA A 265 -5.12 -21.76 -32.39
CA ALA A 265 -5.20 -20.34 -32.71
C ALA A 265 -3.82 -19.66 -32.63
N ASN A 266 -3.05 -19.96 -31.58
CA ASN A 266 -1.66 -19.50 -31.46
C ASN A 266 -0.75 -20.04 -32.58
N PHE A 267 -0.92 -21.30 -32.99
CA PHE A 267 -0.17 -21.89 -34.11
C PHE A 267 -0.48 -21.18 -35.43
N TYR A 268 -1.76 -20.93 -35.72
CA TYR A 268 -2.19 -20.23 -36.93
C TYR A 268 -1.94 -18.71 -36.86
N GLY A 269 -1.59 -18.16 -35.70
CA GLY A 269 -1.47 -16.73 -35.48
C GLY A 269 -2.80 -15.98 -35.59
N VAL A 270 -3.90 -16.66 -35.26
CA VAL A 270 -5.26 -16.09 -35.27
C VAL A 270 -5.61 -15.61 -33.88
N ARG A 271 -6.11 -14.38 -33.77
CA ARG A 271 -6.64 -13.80 -32.54
C ARG A 271 -8.16 -13.75 -32.59
N PHE A 272 -8.83 -14.22 -31.54
CA PHE A 272 -10.29 -14.13 -31.42
C PHE A 272 -10.78 -12.73 -31.03
N PHE A 273 -9.95 -11.94 -30.35
CA PHE A 273 -10.27 -10.57 -29.98
C PHE A 273 -9.31 -9.58 -30.68
N PRO A 274 -9.83 -8.48 -31.24
CA PRO A 274 -8.99 -7.49 -31.90
C PRO A 274 -8.14 -6.65 -30.92
N TYR A 275 -8.46 -6.70 -29.63
CA TYR A 275 -7.75 -6.01 -28.56
C TYR A 275 -7.54 -6.95 -27.36
N PRO A 276 -6.49 -6.71 -26.55
CA PRO A 276 -6.29 -7.45 -25.31
C PRO A 276 -7.45 -7.21 -24.34
N LEU A 277 -7.92 -8.29 -23.71
CA LEU A 277 -8.91 -8.22 -22.64
C LEU A 277 -8.20 -7.96 -21.31
N VAL A 278 -8.66 -6.96 -20.56
CA VAL A 278 -8.08 -6.58 -19.27
C VAL A 278 -9.11 -6.83 -18.18
N PHE A 279 -8.72 -7.62 -17.20
CA PHE A 279 -9.59 -8.01 -16.08
C PHE A 279 -9.07 -7.41 -14.77
N ALA A 280 -9.98 -6.89 -13.95
CA ALA A 280 -9.73 -6.53 -12.56
C ALA A 280 -10.40 -7.56 -11.66
N ALA A 281 -9.61 -8.35 -10.93
CA ALA A 281 -10.11 -9.45 -10.12
C ALA A 281 -9.95 -9.18 -8.62
N GLY A 282 -11.00 -9.47 -7.84
CA GLY A 282 -10.95 -9.50 -6.38
C GLY A 282 -10.59 -8.17 -5.73
N GLY A 283 -9.91 -8.24 -4.58
CA GLY A 283 -9.54 -7.07 -3.77
C GLY A 283 -10.52 -6.76 -2.65
N HIS A 284 -10.36 -5.61 -2.02
CA HIS A 284 -11.15 -5.17 -0.87
C HIS A 284 -11.73 -3.79 -1.16
N ASN A 285 -13.03 -3.59 -0.92
CA ASN A 285 -13.70 -2.31 -1.17
C ASN A 285 -13.74 -1.38 0.05
N GLY A 286 -13.19 -1.81 1.19
CA GLY A 286 -13.19 -1.09 2.46
C GLY A 286 -14.11 -1.70 3.51
N TYR A 287 -15.06 -2.52 3.07
CA TYR A 287 -16.04 -3.20 3.92
C TYR A 287 -15.89 -4.72 3.86
N GLU A 288 -15.64 -5.27 2.67
CA GLU A 288 -15.57 -6.70 2.43
C GLU A 288 -14.49 -7.09 1.40
N HIS A 289 -14.09 -8.36 1.46
CA HIS A 289 -13.30 -9.01 0.42
C HIS A 289 -14.20 -9.28 -0.79
N LEU A 290 -13.67 -9.04 -1.98
CA LEU A 290 -14.42 -9.13 -3.23
C LEU A 290 -14.13 -10.47 -3.93
N SER A 291 -15.19 -11.12 -4.42
CA SER A 291 -15.13 -12.13 -5.48
C SER A 291 -15.40 -11.54 -6.87
N ALA A 292 -15.82 -10.27 -6.92
CA ALA A 292 -16.19 -9.58 -8.15
C ALA A 292 -15.00 -9.43 -9.11
N MET A 293 -15.26 -9.73 -10.39
CA MET A 293 -14.34 -9.48 -11.49
C MET A 293 -14.97 -8.45 -12.43
N GLU A 294 -14.16 -7.53 -12.94
CA GLU A 294 -14.57 -6.54 -13.94
C GLU A 294 -13.70 -6.72 -15.20
N VAL A 295 -14.25 -6.45 -16.37
CA VAL A 295 -13.53 -6.45 -17.65
C VAL A 295 -13.60 -5.06 -18.29
N LEU A 296 -12.48 -4.59 -18.82
CA LEU A 296 -12.41 -3.32 -19.52
C LEU A 296 -12.99 -3.47 -20.93
N ASP A 297 -14.09 -2.77 -21.19
CA ASP A 297 -14.64 -2.56 -22.52
C ASP A 297 -13.89 -1.40 -23.19
N VAL A 298 -12.90 -1.75 -24.01
CA VAL A 298 -12.06 -0.78 -24.72
C VAL A 298 -12.88 0.08 -25.69
N GLY A 299 -13.91 -0.49 -26.33
CA GLY A 299 -14.74 0.23 -27.30
C GLY A 299 -15.59 1.32 -26.65
N ASN A 300 -16.17 1.03 -25.47
CA ASN A 300 -17.02 1.97 -24.73
C ASN A 300 -16.28 2.75 -23.64
N GLN A 301 -14.97 2.50 -23.45
CA GLN A 301 -14.14 3.11 -22.41
C GLN A 301 -14.82 3.02 -21.03
N CYS A 302 -15.24 1.81 -20.65
CA CYS A 302 -15.89 1.57 -19.36
C CYS A 302 -15.57 0.18 -18.82
N TRP A 303 -15.71 0.01 -17.51
CA TRP A 303 -15.62 -1.31 -16.89
C TRP A 303 -16.99 -1.97 -16.87
N ARG A 304 -17.02 -3.27 -17.15
CA ARG A 304 -18.22 -4.10 -17.10
C ARG A 304 -18.06 -5.22 -16.09
N PRO A 305 -19.12 -5.63 -15.38
CA PRO A 305 -19.06 -6.80 -14.52
C PRO A 305 -18.77 -8.06 -15.35
N CYS A 306 -17.95 -8.94 -14.81
CA CYS A 306 -17.63 -10.25 -15.35
C CYS A 306 -18.00 -11.32 -14.31
N ARG A 307 -17.94 -12.60 -14.70
CA ARG A 307 -18.28 -13.72 -13.83
C ARG A 307 -17.38 -13.72 -12.59
N ALA A 308 -17.98 -13.57 -11.42
CA ALA A 308 -17.27 -13.57 -10.14
C ALA A 308 -16.57 -14.92 -9.88
N MET A 309 -15.41 -14.87 -9.24
CA MET A 309 -14.72 -16.08 -8.72
C MET A 309 -15.50 -16.69 -7.55
N ARG A 310 -15.18 -17.92 -7.17
CA ARG A 310 -15.91 -18.61 -6.09
C ARG A 310 -15.49 -18.10 -4.71
N THR A 311 -14.20 -17.91 -4.50
CA THR A 311 -13.65 -17.51 -3.21
C THR A 311 -13.27 -16.04 -3.26
N GLU A 312 -13.91 -15.20 -2.44
CA GLU A 312 -13.49 -13.82 -2.24
C GLU A 312 -12.07 -13.77 -1.67
N ARG A 313 -11.21 -12.91 -2.26
CA ARG A 313 -9.80 -12.86 -1.87
C ARG A 313 -9.17 -11.50 -2.14
N THR A 314 -8.25 -11.12 -1.26
CA THR A 314 -7.34 -9.97 -1.42
C THR A 314 -5.90 -10.43 -1.35
N TYR A 315 -4.98 -9.63 -1.87
CA TYR A 315 -3.54 -9.86 -1.74
C TYR A 315 -3.09 -11.22 -2.27
N PHE A 316 -3.77 -11.72 -3.31
CA PHE A 316 -3.40 -12.96 -3.99
C PHE A 316 -2.39 -12.67 -5.09
N ALA A 317 -1.63 -13.68 -5.46
CA ALA A 317 -0.78 -13.64 -6.64
C ALA A 317 -1.60 -14.03 -7.87
N SER A 318 -1.28 -13.45 -9.03
CA SER A 318 -2.03 -13.72 -10.26
C SER A 318 -1.12 -13.76 -11.46
N SER A 319 -1.45 -14.59 -12.45
CA SER A 319 -0.71 -14.66 -13.70
C SER A 319 -1.59 -15.18 -14.83
N THR A 320 -1.23 -14.90 -16.08
CA THR A 320 -1.91 -15.42 -17.26
C THR A 320 -1.05 -16.48 -17.94
N LEU A 321 -1.67 -17.60 -18.31
CA LEU A 321 -1.00 -18.68 -19.02
C LEU A 321 -1.98 -19.35 -19.98
N SER A 322 -1.58 -19.47 -21.24
CA SER A 322 -2.40 -20.10 -22.29
C SER A 322 -3.83 -19.53 -22.33
N ALA A 323 -3.94 -18.20 -22.31
CA ALA A 323 -5.21 -17.47 -22.33
C ALA A 323 -6.18 -17.76 -21.16
N LYS A 324 -5.67 -18.29 -20.06
CA LYS A 324 -6.41 -18.48 -18.80
C LYS A 324 -5.85 -17.57 -17.72
N LEU A 325 -6.73 -17.12 -16.82
CA LEU A 325 -6.36 -16.34 -15.65
C LEU A 325 -6.14 -17.30 -14.48
N TYR A 326 -4.99 -17.23 -13.81
CA TYR A 326 -4.71 -18.00 -12.60
C TYR A 326 -4.70 -17.05 -11.41
N LEU A 327 -5.57 -17.29 -10.44
CA LEU A 327 -5.61 -16.59 -9.16
C LEU A 327 -5.14 -17.54 -8.06
N MET A 328 -4.12 -17.15 -7.30
CA MET A 328 -3.36 -18.06 -6.45
C MET A 328 -3.17 -17.47 -5.06
N GLY A 329 -3.68 -18.17 -4.05
CA GLY A 329 -3.61 -17.76 -2.65
C GLY A 329 -4.43 -16.50 -2.37
N GLY A 330 -3.90 -15.63 -1.51
CA GLY A 330 -4.59 -14.46 -0.97
C GLY A 330 -5.05 -14.65 0.46
N GLN A 331 -5.93 -13.78 0.92
CA GLN A 331 -6.59 -13.87 2.22
C GLN A 331 -8.06 -13.47 2.12
N ASN A 332 -8.85 -13.91 3.09
CA ASN A 332 -10.22 -13.48 3.31
C ASN A 332 -10.49 -13.37 4.82
N LEU A 333 -11.76 -13.21 5.20
CA LEU A 333 -12.15 -13.05 6.61
C LEU A 333 -11.85 -14.33 7.42
N GLU A 334 -11.97 -15.49 6.80
CA GLU A 334 -11.80 -16.80 7.43
C GLU A 334 -10.34 -17.22 7.53
N TYR A 335 -9.54 -16.92 6.51
CA TYR A 335 -8.17 -17.41 6.37
C TYR A 335 -7.16 -16.28 6.20
N LYS A 336 -6.16 -16.27 7.08
CA LYS A 336 -5.01 -15.34 6.99
C LYS A 336 -4.16 -15.54 5.74
N ALA A 337 -4.14 -16.75 5.18
CA ALA A 337 -3.45 -17.11 3.95
C ALA A 337 -4.17 -18.30 3.31
N LEU A 338 -4.43 -18.21 2.01
CA LEU A 338 -5.07 -19.25 1.21
C LEU A 338 -4.00 -19.99 0.40
N ASN A 339 -4.22 -21.27 0.13
CA ASN A 339 -3.49 -22.04 -0.87
C ASN A 339 -4.33 -22.35 -2.12
N GLU A 340 -5.61 -21.97 -2.12
CA GLU A 340 -6.51 -22.24 -3.23
C GLU A 340 -6.10 -21.52 -4.51
N VAL A 341 -6.22 -22.25 -5.63
CA VAL A 341 -6.00 -21.72 -6.97
C VAL A 341 -7.30 -21.80 -7.76
N GLU A 342 -7.72 -20.68 -8.33
CA GLU A 342 -8.87 -20.60 -9.23
C GLU A 342 -8.40 -20.20 -10.64
N VAL A 343 -8.93 -20.89 -11.64
CA VAL A 343 -8.56 -20.70 -13.04
C VAL A 343 -9.78 -20.25 -13.83
N TYR A 344 -9.70 -19.10 -14.48
CA TYR A 344 -10.76 -18.59 -15.36
C TYR A 344 -10.43 -18.90 -16.81
N ASP A 345 -11.37 -19.56 -17.48
CA ASP A 345 -11.33 -19.84 -18.92
C ASP A 345 -12.13 -18.79 -19.68
N CYS A 346 -11.44 -17.86 -20.34
CA CYS A 346 -12.05 -16.72 -21.01
C CYS A 346 -12.98 -17.13 -22.16
N LEU A 347 -12.68 -18.23 -22.88
CA LEU A 347 -13.52 -18.68 -23.99
C LEU A 347 -14.81 -19.33 -23.53
N ARG A 348 -14.81 -19.95 -22.34
CA ARG A 348 -16.00 -20.64 -21.79
C ARG A 348 -16.76 -19.80 -20.76
N ASP A 349 -16.25 -18.61 -20.42
CA ASP A 349 -16.75 -17.77 -19.33
C ASP A 349 -16.98 -18.59 -18.04
N ALA A 350 -15.97 -19.34 -17.60
CA ALA A 350 -16.13 -20.28 -16.50
C ALA A 350 -14.90 -20.42 -15.60
N TRP A 351 -15.15 -20.40 -14.28
CA TRP A 351 -14.16 -20.70 -13.25
C TRP A 351 -14.02 -22.20 -13.00
N MET A 352 -12.78 -22.65 -12.83
CA MET A 352 -12.41 -24.02 -12.51
C MET A 352 -11.42 -24.03 -11.33
N PRO A 353 -11.45 -25.06 -10.48
CA PRO A 353 -10.40 -25.24 -9.49
C PRO A 353 -9.08 -25.63 -10.17
N GLY A 354 -7.99 -25.00 -9.73
CA GLY A 354 -6.62 -25.41 -10.03
C GLY A 354 -6.04 -26.27 -8.91
N PRO A 355 -4.85 -26.88 -9.11
CA PRO A 355 -4.14 -27.54 -8.03
C PRO A 355 -3.76 -26.51 -6.96
N PRO A 356 -3.95 -26.80 -5.66
CA PRO A 356 -3.62 -25.86 -4.59
C PRO A 356 -2.11 -25.69 -4.46
N LEU A 357 -1.67 -24.52 -3.99
CA LEU A 357 -0.30 -24.27 -3.59
C LEU A 357 0.11 -25.23 -2.46
N ASN A 358 1.38 -25.61 -2.41
CA ASN A 358 1.93 -26.45 -1.34
C ASN A 358 1.97 -25.68 -0.01
N VAL A 359 2.23 -24.37 -0.08
CA VAL A 359 2.23 -23.47 1.08
C VAL A 359 1.15 -22.41 0.86
N PRO A 360 0.26 -22.13 1.83
CA PRO A 360 -0.68 -21.02 1.73
C PRO A 360 0.06 -19.68 1.77
N ARG A 361 -0.38 -18.71 0.96
CA ARG A 361 0.32 -17.42 0.82
C ARG A 361 -0.66 -16.27 0.61
N ARG A 362 -0.44 -15.16 1.30
CA ARG A 362 -0.92 -13.83 0.89
C ARG A 362 0.27 -12.93 0.56
N ASN A 363 0.02 -11.78 -0.09
CA ASN A 363 1.05 -10.80 -0.46
C ASN A 363 2.20 -11.40 -1.30
N ALA A 364 1.95 -12.51 -1.99
CA ALA A 364 2.90 -13.11 -2.91
C ALA A 364 2.80 -12.42 -4.27
N THR A 365 3.86 -12.54 -5.07
CA THR A 365 3.86 -12.09 -6.46
C THR A 365 3.95 -13.29 -7.39
N ALA A 366 3.46 -13.16 -8.62
CA ALA A 366 3.55 -14.22 -9.62
C ALA A 366 3.93 -13.68 -10.99
N SER A 367 4.63 -14.51 -11.75
CA SER A 367 5.07 -14.21 -13.11
C SER A 367 5.03 -15.47 -13.98
N SER A 368 4.62 -15.32 -15.24
CA SER A 368 4.62 -16.39 -16.24
C SER A 368 5.82 -16.26 -17.17
N VAL A 369 6.65 -17.30 -17.25
CA VAL A 369 7.80 -17.35 -18.17
C VAL A 369 7.97 -18.78 -18.69
N ASP A 370 8.32 -18.92 -19.97
CA ASP A 370 8.56 -20.21 -20.63
C ASP A 370 7.41 -21.23 -20.44
N GLY A 371 6.16 -20.75 -20.48
CA GLY A 371 4.97 -21.60 -20.37
C GLY A 371 4.68 -22.14 -18.96
N ARG A 372 5.30 -21.57 -17.93
CA ARG A 372 5.12 -21.91 -16.52
C ARG A 372 4.77 -20.67 -15.70
N ILE A 373 4.10 -20.87 -14.57
CA ILE A 373 3.81 -19.79 -13.60
C ILE A 373 4.68 -19.99 -12.36
N TYR A 374 5.29 -18.92 -11.87
CA TYR A 374 6.08 -18.92 -10.64
C TYR A 374 5.41 -18.04 -9.61
N VAL A 375 5.15 -18.57 -8.41
CA VAL A 375 4.62 -17.84 -7.25
C VAL A 375 5.75 -17.68 -6.24
N MET A 376 6.04 -16.44 -5.86
CA MET A 376 7.26 -16.06 -5.16
C MET A 376 6.95 -15.26 -3.90
N GLY A 377 7.58 -15.66 -2.80
CA GLY A 377 7.47 -14.99 -1.50
C GLY A 377 6.06 -14.97 -0.91
N GLY A 378 5.74 -13.88 -0.23
CA GLY A 378 4.49 -13.67 0.49
C GLY A 378 4.59 -13.97 1.98
N PHE A 379 3.44 -14.22 2.60
CA PHE A 379 3.28 -14.49 4.02
C PHE A 379 2.30 -15.66 4.22
N ASP A 380 2.70 -16.67 5.01
CA ASP A 380 1.93 -17.92 5.21
C ASP A 380 0.91 -17.86 6.36
N GLY A 381 0.81 -16.73 7.05
CA GLY A 381 0.01 -16.59 8.28
C GLY A 381 0.88 -16.48 9.54
N ALA A 382 2.14 -16.90 9.46
CA ALA A 382 3.11 -16.87 10.56
C ALA A 382 4.40 -16.12 10.20
N GLN A 383 4.97 -16.33 9.02
CA GLN A 383 6.28 -15.80 8.62
C GLN A 383 6.29 -15.30 7.17
N ILE A 384 7.25 -14.41 6.88
CA ILE A 384 7.54 -13.94 5.53
C ILE A 384 8.34 -15.03 4.81
N LEU A 385 7.93 -15.35 3.58
CA LEU A 385 8.48 -16.46 2.80
C LEU A 385 9.55 -15.99 1.81
N SER A 386 10.59 -16.80 1.63
CA SER A 386 11.47 -16.77 0.45
C SER A 386 11.14 -17.87 -0.56
N GLY A 387 10.31 -18.84 -0.17
CA GLY A 387 10.00 -20.02 -0.99
C GLY A 387 9.34 -19.65 -2.32
N VAL A 388 9.63 -20.45 -3.34
CA VAL A 388 9.12 -20.28 -4.71
C VAL A 388 8.48 -21.57 -5.17
N GLU A 389 7.31 -21.45 -5.78
CA GLU A 389 6.57 -22.58 -6.35
C GLU A 389 6.31 -22.35 -7.83
N CYS A 390 6.52 -23.38 -8.64
CA CYS A 390 6.34 -23.35 -10.08
C CYS A 390 5.22 -24.30 -10.50
N TYR A 391 4.26 -23.79 -11.25
CA TYR A 391 3.22 -24.58 -11.89
C TYR A 391 3.63 -24.94 -13.32
N ASP A 392 3.68 -26.24 -13.61
CA ASP A 392 3.80 -26.76 -14.97
C ASP A 392 2.45 -27.30 -15.44
N PRO A 393 1.82 -26.70 -16.48
CA PRO A 393 0.51 -27.12 -16.97
C PRO A 393 0.48 -28.56 -17.51
N ARG A 394 1.64 -29.14 -17.87
CA ARG A 394 1.75 -30.53 -18.33
C ARG A 394 1.65 -31.51 -17.18
N MET A 395 2.23 -31.15 -16.03
CA MET A 395 2.20 -31.97 -14.81
C MET A 395 0.94 -31.72 -13.98
N LYS A 396 0.28 -30.56 -14.17
CA LYS A 396 -0.89 -30.11 -13.41
C LYS A 396 -0.61 -30.09 -11.89
N SER A 397 0.59 -29.71 -11.51
CA SER A 397 1.05 -29.68 -10.12
C SER A 397 2.02 -28.54 -9.86
N TRP A 398 2.10 -28.12 -8.59
CA TRP A 398 3.08 -27.15 -8.11
C TRP A 398 4.35 -27.86 -7.64
N MET A 399 5.51 -27.41 -8.12
CA MET A 399 6.83 -27.88 -7.74
C MET A 399 7.58 -26.80 -6.98
N THR A 400 8.35 -27.19 -5.96
CA THR A 400 9.25 -26.26 -5.27
C THR A 400 10.45 -25.92 -6.14
N CYS A 401 10.78 -24.64 -6.22
CA CYS A 401 11.99 -24.11 -6.86
C CYS A 401 12.97 -23.59 -5.80
N ASP A 402 14.16 -23.19 -6.25
CA ASP A 402 15.13 -22.55 -5.37
C ASP A 402 14.50 -21.29 -4.74
N PRO A 403 14.68 -21.09 -3.42
CA PRO A 403 14.11 -19.93 -2.72
C PRO A 403 14.86 -18.65 -3.10
N MET A 404 14.18 -17.51 -3.00
CA MET A 404 14.80 -16.18 -3.08
C MET A 404 15.90 -16.04 -2.02
N LEU A 405 16.90 -15.19 -2.29
CA LEU A 405 17.98 -14.91 -1.34
C LEU A 405 17.44 -14.19 -0.09
N THR A 406 16.42 -13.36 -0.28
CA THR A 406 15.74 -12.64 0.82
C THR A 406 14.26 -13.04 0.89
N PRO A 407 13.71 -13.34 2.08
CA PRO A 407 12.27 -13.47 2.27
C PRO A 407 11.55 -12.14 2.02
N ARG A 408 10.51 -12.14 1.19
CA ARG A 408 9.81 -10.90 0.76
C ARG A 408 8.30 -11.07 0.80
N SER A 409 7.61 -10.20 1.53
CA SER A 409 6.15 -9.99 1.45
C SER A 409 5.84 -8.70 0.70
N SER A 410 4.76 -8.69 -0.08
CA SER A 410 4.36 -7.59 -0.96
C SER A 410 5.48 -7.12 -1.90
N PRO A 411 6.31 -8.01 -2.49
CA PRO A 411 7.24 -7.59 -3.53
C PRO A 411 6.50 -7.36 -4.85
N ALA A 412 7.13 -6.61 -5.74
CA ALA A 412 6.70 -6.51 -7.13
C ALA A 412 7.52 -7.49 -8.00
N SER A 413 6.94 -8.04 -9.07
CA SER A 413 7.71 -8.85 -10.03
C SER A 413 7.34 -8.58 -11.48
N CYS A 414 8.30 -8.79 -12.37
CA CYS A 414 8.10 -8.69 -13.81
C CYS A 414 9.03 -9.66 -14.56
N VAL A 415 8.70 -9.95 -15.82
CA VAL A 415 9.52 -10.81 -16.68
C VAL A 415 10.25 -9.98 -17.71
N HIS A 416 11.58 -10.07 -17.71
CA HIS A 416 12.42 -9.37 -18.66
C HIS A 416 13.57 -10.27 -19.14
N GLY A 417 13.78 -10.34 -20.46
CA GLY A 417 14.86 -11.15 -21.03
C GLY A 417 14.80 -12.65 -20.69
N GLY A 418 13.60 -13.20 -20.48
CA GLY A 418 13.41 -14.59 -20.04
C GLY A 418 13.78 -14.86 -18.57
N LYS A 419 14.05 -13.82 -17.78
CA LYS A 419 14.31 -13.88 -16.34
C LYS A 419 13.16 -13.24 -15.59
N ILE A 420 12.93 -13.67 -14.36
CA ILE A 420 11.96 -13.04 -13.47
C ILE A 420 12.72 -12.11 -12.54
N PHE A 421 12.37 -10.83 -12.51
CA PHE A 421 12.88 -9.87 -11.56
C PHE A 421 11.89 -9.71 -10.41
N VAL A 422 12.40 -9.68 -9.18
CA VAL A 422 11.63 -9.40 -7.96
C VAL A 422 12.21 -8.16 -7.30
N LEU A 423 11.37 -7.15 -7.13
CA LEU A 423 11.74 -5.81 -6.72
C LEU A 423 11.10 -5.46 -5.38
N GLY A 424 11.92 -4.94 -4.47
CA GLY A 424 11.47 -4.42 -3.18
C GLY A 424 10.71 -5.44 -2.33
N GLY A 425 9.59 -5.01 -1.73
CA GLY A 425 8.84 -5.77 -0.74
C GLY A 425 9.37 -5.54 0.67
N THR A 426 8.92 -6.35 1.63
CA THR A 426 9.33 -6.26 3.04
C THR A 426 9.82 -7.61 3.57
N SER A 427 10.92 -7.59 4.32
CA SER A 427 11.46 -8.70 5.12
C SER A 427 11.33 -8.43 6.62
N GLY A 428 10.45 -7.50 7.00
CA GLY A 428 10.37 -6.85 8.32
C GLY A 428 10.74 -5.37 8.25
N LYS A 429 11.65 -5.02 7.32
CA LYS A 429 11.84 -3.66 6.80
C LYS A 429 11.60 -3.69 5.29
N ARG A 430 11.10 -2.58 4.74
CA ARG A 430 10.91 -2.45 3.29
C ARG A 430 12.27 -2.34 2.61
N LEU A 431 12.33 -2.86 1.40
CA LEU A 431 13.56 -3.08 0.64
C LEU A 431 13.54 -2.24 -0.65
N LYS A 432 14.72 -1.83 -1.11
CA LYS A 432 14.97 -1.32 -2.47
C LYS A 432 15.77 -2.30 -3.34
N THR A 433 16.28 -3.36 -2.73
CA THR A 433 17.07 -4.40 -3.38
C THR A 433 16.25 -5.16 -4.41
N VAL A 434 16.91 -5.59 -5.47
CA VAL A 434 16.34 -6.37 -6.56
C VAL A 434 17.06 -7.72 -6.65
N GLU A 435 16.31 -8.79 -6.91
CA GLU A 435 16.85 -10.12 -7.19
C GLU A 435 16.23 -10.62 -8.48
N PHE A 436 16.93 -11.49 -9.21
CA PHE A 436 16.38 -12.12 -10.39
C PHE A 436 16.58 -13.63 -10.38
N PHE A 437 15.62 -14.33 -10.99
CA PHE A 437 15.61 -15.77 -11.14
C PHE A 437 15.84 -16.15 -12.60
N GLU A 438 16.72 -17.13 -12.80
CA GLU A 438 16.97 -17.73 -14.11
C GLU A 438 16.29 -19.11 -14.19
N PRO A 439 15.12 -19.25 -14.85
CA PRO A 439 14.35 -20.49 -14.88
C PRO A 439 15.14 -21.70 -15.38
N LYS A 440 16.05 -21.48 -16.34
CA LYS A 440 16.88 -22.54 -16.93
C LYS A 440 17.92 -23.09 -15.97
N MET A 441 18.43 -22.26 -15.05
CA MET A 441 19.39 -22.67 -14.02
C MET A 441 18.73 -23.01 -12.69
N ASN A 442 17.44 -22.69 -12.54
CA ASN A 442 16.72 -22.74 -11.27
C ASN A 442 17.53 -22.06 -10.15
N ARG A 443 17.97 -20.82 -10.36
CA ARG A 443 18.84 -20.12 -9.41
C ARG A 443 18.50 -18.64 -9.31
N TRP A 444 18.60 -18.11 -8.08
CA TRP A 444 18.50 -16.69 -7.78
C TRP A 444 19.86 -16.02 -7.71
N SER A 445 19.89 -14.78 -8.19
CA SER A 445 21.05 -13.90 -8.11
C SER A 445 20.59 -12.52 -7.64
N ALA A 446 21.42 -11.85 -6.84
CA ALA A 446 21.21 -10.45 -6.53
C ALA A 446 21.45 -9.62 -7.81
N PHE A 447 20.66 -8.57 -7.97
CA PHE A 447 20.93 -7.56 -8.99
C PHE A 447 21.80 -6.47 -8.35
N ASP A 448 22.91 -6.11 -8.99
CA ASP A 448 23.93 -5.25 -8.38
C ASP A 448 23.48 -3.80 -8.14
N VAL A 449 22.34 -3.40 -8.72
CA VAL A 449 21.83 -2.03 -8.67
C VAL A 449 20.46 -1.98 -8.02
N ASP A 450 20.40 -1.36 -6.84
CA ASP A 450 19.16 -1.13 -6.10
C ASP A 450 18.29 -0.07 -6.77
N MET A 451 16.97 -0.17 -6.57
CA MET A 451 16.03 0.92 -6.87
C MET A 451 16.40 2.21 -6.12
N ILE A 452 15.91 3.35 -6.60
CA ILE A 452 16.11 4.65 -5.96
C ILE A 452 15.34 4.68 -4.63
N ASP A 453 14.03 4.45 -4.68
CA ASP A 453 13.15 4.42 -3.50
C ASP A 453 13.03 3.02 -2.89
N VAL A 454 12.94 3.00 -1.55
CA VAL A 454 12.54 1.81 -0.80
C VAL A 454 11.04 1.63 -0.89
N ARG A 455 10.55 0.50 -1.39
CA ARG A 455 9.11 0.29 -1.60
C ARG A 455 8.64 -1.14 -1.37
N SER A 456 7.44 -1.27 -0.83
CA SER A 456 6.60 -2.48 -0.83
C SER A 456 5.21 -2.14 -1.34
N ALA A 457 4.40 -3.15 -1.73
CA ALA A 457 3.01 -2.93 -2.16
C ALA A 457 2.87 -1.99 -3.38
N GLY A 458 3.96 -1.86 -4.16
CA GLY A 458 3.94 -1.27 -5.49
C GLY A 458 3.76 -2.35 -6.55
N GLN A 459 3.95 -1.96 -7.81
CA GLN A 459 3.88 -2.86 -8.95
C GLN A 459 5.12 -2.75 -9.82
N ALA A 460 5.47 -3.83 -10.52
CA ALA A 460 6.55 -3.85 -11.48
C ALA A 460 6.06 -4.44 -12.77
N VAL A 461 6.44 -3.82 -13.88
CA VAL A 461 6.00 -4.25 -15.21
C VAL A 461 7.16 -4.10 -16.19
N THR A 462 7.14 -4.92 -17.23
CA THR A 462 8.07 -4.78 -18.34
C THR A 462 7.30 -4.26 -19.55
N CYS A 463 7.63 -3.05 -19.99
CA CYS A 463 7.02 -2.40 -21.14
C CYS A 463 8.13 -1.92 -22.08
N MET A 464 7.99 -2.12 -23.39
CA MET A 464 8.99 -1.71 -24.39
C MET A 464 10.43 -2.17 -24.08
N SER A 465 10.61 -3.39 -23.57
CA SER A 465 11.90 -3.93 -23.10
C SER A 465 12.56 -3.20 -21.93
N GLN A 466 11.85 -2.31 -21.22
CA GLN A 466 12.33 -1.68 -19.99
C GLN A 466 11.55 -2.17 -18.78
N ILE A 467 12.21 -2.22 -17.62
CA ILE A 467 11.59 -2.57 -16.33
C ILE A 467 11.15 -1.28 -15.65
N TYR A 468 9.89 -1.22 -15.23
CA TYR A 468 9.31 -0.12 -14.47
C TYR A 468 8.92 -0.58 -13.07
N SER A 469 9.12 0.29 -12.10
CA SER A 469 8.72 0.14 -10.70
C SER A 469 7.81 1.31 -10.31
N LEU A 470 6.62 0.99 -9.80
CA LEU A 470 5.49 1.92 -9.71
C LEU A 470 4.97 1.99 -8.27
N GLY A 471 4.85 3.21 -7.73
CA GLY A 471 4.18 3.50 -6.46
C GLY A 471 4.65 2.65 -5.28
N GLY A 472 3.72 2.31 -4.39
CA GLY A 472 3.97 1.54 -3.18
C GLY A 472 4.16 2.43 -1.94
N THR A 473 4.80 1.89 -0.91
CA THR A 473 5.04 2.61 0.35
C THR A 473 6.44 2.32 0.91
N ASP A 474 7.07 3.33 1.52
CA ASP A 474 8.41 3.28 2.13
C ASP A 474 8.39 2.98 3.64
N ASN A 475 9.57 2.91 4.26
CA ASN A 475 9.70 2.66 5.71
C ASN A 475 9.10 3.77 6.60
N SER A 476 8.92 4.99 6.09
CA SER A 476 8.22 6.10 6.75
C SER A 476 6.70 6.03 6.63
N GLN A 477 6.16 5.01 5.93
CA GLN A 477 4.74 4.89 5.60
C GLN A 477 4.23 5.97 4.64
N THR A 478 5.14 6.63 3.92
CA THR A 478 4.78 7.52 2.81
C THR A 478 4.28 6.65 1.67
N ILE A 479 3.18 7.03 1.03
CA ILE A 479 2.65 6.36 -0.15
C ILE A 479 3.22 7.08 -1.38
N HIS A 480 3.89 6.34 -2.26
CA HIS A 480 4.55 6.88 -3.43
C HIS A 480 3.60 6.99 -4.61
N TYR A 481 3.84 8.03 -5.40
CA TYR A 481 3.37 8.17 -6.78
C TYR A 481 4.54 8.11 -7.78
N SER A 482 5.77 7.92 -7.29
CA SER A 482 6.99 7.87 -8.10
C SER A 482 7.00 6.64 -9.01
N VAL A 483 7.50 6.85 -10.22
CA VAL A 483 7.80 5.81 -11.20
C VAL A 483 9.30 5.82 -11.44
N GLU A 484 9.89 4.65 -11.36
CA GLU A 484 11.29 4.45 -11.70
C GLU A 484 11.40 3.45 -12.85
N SER A 485 12.32 3.68 -13.77
CA SER A 485 12.68 2.72 -14.82
C SER A 485 14.15 2.37 -14.76
N LEU A 486 14.46 1.12 -15.12
CA LEU A 486 15.84 0.66 -15.27
C LEU A 486 16.31 0.97 -16.69
N ASP A 487 17.26 1.91 -16.81
CA ASP A 487 17.99 2.10 -18.05
C ASP A 487 18.94 0.94 -18.27
N GLN A 488 18.84 0.31 -19.43
CA GLN A 488 19.62 -0.87 -19.78
C GLN A 488 21.04 -0.53 -20.24
N GLU A 489 21.25 0.68 -20.78
CA GLU A 489 22.56 1.09 -21.29
C GLU A 489 23.49 1.45 -20.14
N THR A 490 23.00 2.26 -19.20
CA THR A 490 23.78 2.68 -18.03
C THR A 490 23.66 1.72 -16.85
N VAL A 491 22.69 0.80 -16.87
CA VAL A 491 22.33 -0.08 -15.74
C VAL A 491 22.05 0.74 -14.49
N THR A 492 21.27 1.81 -14.61
CA THR A 492 20.87 2.66 -13.48
C THR A 492 19.37 2.90 -13.46
N TRP A 493 18.83 3.12 -12.27
CA TRP A 493 17.44 3.50 -12.10
C TRP A 493 17.28 5.01 -12.30
N MET A 494 16.26 5.41 -13.06
CA MET A 494 15.92 6.80 -13.32
C MET A 494 14.45 7.06 -12.99
N TYR A 495 14.14 8.29 -12.56
CA TYR A 495 12.77 8.71 -12.36
C TYR A 495 12.09 9.06 -13.69
N ASN A 496 10.85 8.60 -13.83
CA ASN A 496 9.93 8.98 -14.89
C ASN A 496 8.85 9.92 -14.35
N LYS A 497 7.98 10.41 -15.23
CA LYS A 497 6.80 11.17 -14.83
C LYS A 497 5.99 10.37 -13.82
N SER A 498 5.80 10.96 -12.64
CA SER A 498 5.07 10.34 -11.54
C SER A 498 3.56 10.28 -11.83
N MET A 499 2.89 9.30 -11.23
CA MET A 499 1.42 9.14 -11.29
C MET A 499 0.71 10.40 -10.78
N GLN A 500 -0.54 10.60 -11.19
CA GLN A 500 -1.33 11.74 -10.70
C GLN A 500 -1.73 11.58 -9.24
N VAL A 501 -1.88 10.33 -8.79
CA VAL A 501 -2.28 9.98 -7.42
C VAL A 501 -1.27 9.00 -6.84
N SER A 502 -0.91 9.17 -5.57
CA SER A 502 -0.13 8.17 -4.81
C SER A 502 -0.94 6.90 -4.64
N ARG A 503 -0.31 5.74 -4.77
CA ARG A 503 -1.04 4.46 -4.72
C ARG A 503 -0.16 3.37 -4.08
N MET A 504 -0.73 2.63 -3.14
CA MET A 504 -0.24 1.32 -2.71
C MET A 504 -1.35 0.27 -2.86
N ASP A 505 -0.98 -1.00 -2.92
CA ASP A 505 -1.89 -2.14 -3.10
C ASP A 505 -2.80 -1.99 -4.34
N PHE A 506 -2.33 -1.28 -5.36
CA PHE A 506 -3.00 -1.10 -6.64
C PHE A 506 -2.57 -2.21 -7.61
N ALA A 507 -3.29 -2.34 -8.72
CA ALA A 507 -2.94 -3.27 -9.78
C ALA A 507 -2.33 -2.53 -10.97
N ALA A 508 -1.39 -3.19 -11.66
CA ALA A 508 -0.81 -2.69 -12.90
C ALA A 508 -0.72 -3.80 -13.94
N THR A 509 -0.87 -3.45 -15.21
CA THR A 509 -0.65 -4.36 -16.33
C THR A 509 -0.19 -3.58 -17.57
N VAL A 510 0.39 -4.28 -18.53
CA VAL A 510 0.80 -3.70 -19.81
C VAL A 510 -0.25 -4.01 -20.86
N ILE A 511 -0.61 -2.99 -21.64
CA ILE A 511 -1.53 -3.08 -22.75
C ILE A 511 -0.84 -2.47 -23.96
N SER A 512 -0.40 -3.33 -24.88
CA SER A 512 0.39 -2.95 -26.05
C SER A 512 1.67 -2.20 -25.64
N ASP A 513 1.68 -0.88 -25.79
CA ASP A 513 2.78 0.05 -25.54
C ASP A 513 2.59 0.88 -24.27
N SER A 514 1.48 0.67 -23.55
CA SER A 514 1.08 1.51 -22.43
C SER A 514 0.99 0.70 -21.13
N ILE A 515 1.34 1.33 -20.02
CA ILE A 515 1.18 0.76 -18.68
C ILE A 515 -0.12 1.28 -18.09
N MET A 516 -1.04 0.37 -17.76
CA MET A 516 -2.28 0.70 -17.07
C MET A 516 -2.10 0.45 -15.57
N VAL A 517 -2.47 1.41 -14.75
CA VAL A 517 -2.58 1.28 -13.29
C VAL A 517 -4.00 1.59 -12.85
N GLY A 518 -4.45 0.99 -11.75
CA GLY A 518 -5.72 1.40 -11.17
C GLY A 518 -6.03 0.83 -9.81
N GLY A 519 -7.02 1.46 -9.18
CA GLY A 519 -7.40 1.24 -7.79
C GLY A 519 -6.26 1.50 -6.82
N GLY A 520 -6.22 0.69 -5.76
CA GLY A 520 -5.32 0.85 -4.63
C GLY A 520 -5.87 1.79 -3.57
N GLN A 521 -4.99 2.19 -2.66
CA GLN A 521 -5.33 3.07 -1.55
C GLN A 521 -4.31 4.19 -1.36
N SER A 522 -4.82 5.35 -0.95
CA SER A 522 -4.05 6.56 -0.68
C SER A 522 -4.73 7.42 0.40
N GLY A 523 -5.05 6.79 1.53
CA GLY A 523 -5.98 7.34 2.53
C GLY A 523 -7.42 6.92 2.23
N ASP A 524 -7.88 7.20 1.01
CA ASP A 524 -9.14 6.68 0.47
C ASP A 524 -8.91 5.48 -0.45
N ILE A 525 -9.97 4.69 -0.68
CA ILE A 525 -9.97 3.55 -1.62
C ILE A 525 -10.31 4.07 -3.01
N LEU A 526 -9.46 3.76 -3.98
CA LEU A 526 -9.52 4.33 -5.30
C LEU A 526 -10.26 3.40 -6.28
N ALA A 527 -11.04 4.00 -7.18
CA ALA A 527 -11.55 3.35 -8.40
C ALA A 527 -10.89 3.90 -9.67
N SER A 528 -10.12 4.99 -9.55
CA SER A 528 -9.51 5.66 -10.69
C SER A 528 -8.47 4.77 -11.36
N THR A 529 -8.41 4.85 -12.69
CA THR A 529 -7.40 4.20 -13.52
C THR A 529 -6.62 5.25 -14.28
N GLU A 530 -5.35 4.96 -14.56
CA GLU A 530 -4.46 5.85 -15.31
C GLU A 530 -3.65 5.00 -16.30
N PHE A 531 -3.36 5.57 -17.47
CA PHE A 531 -2.51 4.98 -18.51
C PHE A 531 -1.24 5.81 -18.66
N TYR A 532 -0.09 5.17 -18.56
CA TYR A 532 1.20 5.77 -18.81
C TYR A 532 1.72 5.33 -20.17
N ARG A 533 2.15 6.31 -20.97
CA ARG A 533 2.82 6.09 -22.26
C ARG A 533 4.31 6.36 -22.11
N PRO A 534 5.16 5.31 -22.06
CA PRO A 534 6.59 5.46 -21.85
C PRO A 534 7.29 6.35 -22.89
N GLU A 535 6.90 6.23 -24.17
CA GLU A 535 7.49 7.03 -25.26
C GLU A 535 7.36 8.54 -25.06
N LEU A 536 6.24 8.97 -24.47
CA LEU A 536 5.92 10.38 -24.26
C LEU A 536 6.21 10.84 -22.83
N ASP A 537 6.50 9.91 -21.92
CA ASP A 537 6.57 10.14 -20.48
C ASP A 537 5.35 10.91 -19.93
N THR A 538 4.14 10.49 -20.34
CA THR A 538 2.88 11.14 -19.96
C THR A 538 1.83 10.18 -19.41
N TRP A 539 0.98 10.71 -18.54
CA TRP A 539 -0.17 10.02 -17.96
C TRP A 539 -1.48 10.53 -18.54
N GLN A 540 -2.38 9.60 -18.86
CA GLN A 540 -3.75 9.86 -19.29
C GLN A 540 -4.72 9.19 -18.31
N VAL A 541 -5.78 9.91 -17.93
CA VAL A 541 -6.84 9.37 -17.08
C VAL A 541 -7.63 8.33 -17.86
N GLY A 542 -7.81 7.15 -17.25
CA GLY A 542 -8.63 6.06 -17.77
C GLY A 542 -10.04 6.02 -17.16
N PRO A 543 -10.88 5.09 -17.62
CA PRO A 543 -12.21 4.91 -17.04
C PRO A 543 -12.13 4.33 -15.63
N SER A 544 -12.91 4.88 -14.71
CA SER A 544 -12.94 4.39 -13.34
C SER A 544 -13.60 3.02 -13.26
N MET A 545 -13.04 2.12 -12.43
CA MET A 545 -13.66 0.83 -12.11
C MET A 545 -15.04 1.03 -11.48
N LEU A 546 -15.90 0.02 -11.61
CA LEU A 546 -17.25 0.05 -11.02
C LEU A 546 -17.17 0.05 -9.50
N THR A 547 -16.26 -0.76 -8.94
CA THR A 547 -16.05 -0.87 -7.49
C THR A 547 -14.66 -0.36 -7.11
N PRO A 548 -14.54 0.67 -6.25
CA PRO A 548 -13.27 1.05 -5.64
C PRO A 548 -12.65 -0.15 -4.90
N ARG A 549 -11.37 -0.44 -5.15
CA ARG A 549 -10.73 -1.65 -4.60
C ARG A 549 -9.22 -1.52 -4.46
N TYR A 550 -8.67 -2.17 -3.43
CA TYR A 550 -7.23 -2.37 -3.22
C TYR A 550 -6.90 -3.86 -2.99
N GLY A 551 -5.64 -4.26 -3.14
CA GLY A 551 -5.21 -5.65 -3.02
C GLY A 551 -5.81 -6.58 -4.09
N HIS A 552 -6.28 -5.99 -5.19
CA HIS A 552 -6.79 -6.66 -6.38
C HIS A 552 -5.67 -6.84 -7.41
N GLN A 553 -5.93 -7.59 -8.47
CA GLN A 553 -4.95 -7.80 -9.55
C GLN A 553 -5.54 -7.48 -10.91
N TYR A 554 -4.67 -6.99 -11.80
CA TYR A 554 -4.95 -6.82 -13.22
C TYR A 554 -4.34 -7.97 -13.99
N LEU A 555 -5.15 -8.59 -14.86
CA LEU A 555 -4.69 -9.63 -15.76
C LEU A 555 -5.06 -9.27 -17.19
N THR A 556 -4.10 -9.41 -18.09
CA THR A 556 -4.31 -9.18 -19.52
C THR A 556 -4.27 -10.51 -20.28
N VAL A 557 -5.28 -10.74 -21.12
CA VAL A 557 -5.34 -11.88 -22.02
C VAL A 557 -5.38 -11.40 -23.46
N THR A 558 -4.43 -11.90 -24.24
CA THR A 558 -4.43 -11.81 -25.70
C THR A 558 -4.89 -13.16 -26.24
N LEU A 559 -6.04 -13.16 -26.91
CA LEU A 559 -6.73 -14.33 -27.43
C LEU A 559 -7.09 -14.15 -28.88
#